data_AF-A0A4Q0T1E6-F1
#
_entry.id   AF-A0A4Q0T1E6-F1
#
_cell.length_a   1.000
_cell.length_b   1.000
_cell.length_c   1.000
_cell.angle_alpha   90.00
_cell.angle_beta   90.00
_cell.angle_gamma   90.00
#
_symmetry.space_group_name_H-M   'P 1'
#
loop_
_entity.id
_entity.type
_entity.pdbx_description
1 polymer ?
#
loop_
_entity_poly.entity_id
_entity_poly.type
_entity_poly.pdbx_seq_one_letter_code
_entity_poly.pdbx_strand_id
1 'polypeptide(L)'
;MPSRSPLFRGLCLTLRHPRPFLWAYVFNAAIIWLATLSLHLQFADITRYSLGAERLISGFDLGTVLEVSRRMSLGPHGTVASSFVGIPIYVLVFFLLVPGTLLTYQTNSSIRLSGLLQQGLLSFWSFVRITFFTGLIAGPILGILGFLQSAYSKQIDNIITGAPSFVLDMTGALVVMLVAAFLRLYFDLVEIHTVAQSQTLMANGKPDRRVRKTLGPARRTLGRRTLPTYLTFLLLTLLGAVAVYLCTFSALRHLAQPRVWPTFLLGQLGLFLLLFTRFWQRAAETVHYQNVNPIIQRAPIFAPPISRANPVPPPPLEPQMTPTTHYASAIPLPDPLHDPLSPVLPGPDPDPFPQPDPGLDPVPNPEPISPSLTSPDPGVFHHDVPPKKDLLN
;
A
#
# COMPACT_ATOMS: atom_id res chain seq x y z
N MET A 1 5.21 -14.50 -25.68
CA MET A 1 5.91 -13.46 -24.89
C MET A 1 6.50 -14.10 -23.64
N PRO A 2 7.82 -13.94 -23.36
CA PRO A 2 8.45 -14.54 -22.19
C PRO A 2 7.76 -14.08 -20.91
N SER A 3 7.52 -15.02 -20.00
CA SER A 3 6.89 -14.79 -18.70
C SER A 3 7.80 -13.94 -17.82
N ARG A 4 7.74 -12.61 -17.98
CA ARG A 4 8.38 -11.66 -17.06
C ARG A 4 8.03 -12.04 -15.61
N SER A 5 9.03 -11.99 -14.72
CA SER A 5 8.86 -12.36 -13.32
C SER A 5 7.69 -11.60 -12.67
N PRO A 6 6.91 -12.23 -11.76
CA PRO A 6 5.79 -11.58 -11.09
C PRO A 6 6.25 -10.35 -10.28
N LEU A 7 7.49 -10.38 -9.78
CA LEU A 7 8.17 -9.27 -9.14
C LEU A 7 8.21 -8.02 -10.04
N PHE A 8 8.76 -8.14 -11.25
CA PHE A 8 8.93 -7.00 -12.14
C PHE A 8 7.59 -6.49 -12.65
N ARG A 9 6.64 -7.39 -12.94
CA ARG A 9 5.27 -6.98 -13.30
C ARG A 9 4.58 -6.23 -12.16
N GLY A 10 4.73 -6.69 -10.92
CA GLY A 10 4.22 -6.00 -9.73
C GLY A 10 4.87 -4.63 -9.54
N LEU A 11 6.17 -4.51 -9.81
CA LEU A 11 6.89 -3.23 -9.74
C LEU A 11 6.35 -2.25 -10.77
N CYS A 12 6.26 -2.67 -12.04
CA CYS A 12 5.70 -1.85 -13.10
C CYS A 12 4.26 -1.43 -12.80
N LEU A 13 3.44 -2.32 -12.23
CA LEU A 13 2.06 -2.01 -11.87
C LEU A 13 1.99 -0.95 -10.75
N THR A 14 2.86 -1.06 -9.75
CA THR A 14 2.96 -0.09 -8.63
C THR A 14 3.43 1.27 -9.12
N LEU A 15 4.45 1.29 -9.99
CA LEU A 15 4.99 2.54 -10.57
C LEU A 15 4.04 3.18 -11.58
N ARG A 16 3.24 2.38 -12.31
CA ARG A 16 2.22 2.88 -13.24
C ARG A 16 1.07 3.56 -12.50
N HIS A 17 0.75 3.10 -11.29
CA HIS A 17 -0.33 3.63 -10.47
C HIS A 17 0.21 4.10 -9.11
N PRO A 18 1.01 5.19 -9.04
CA PRO A 18 1.63 5.62 -7.80
C PRO A 18 0.64 6.28 -6.83
N ARG A 19 -0.50 6.78 -7.33
CA ARG A 19 -1.48 7.55 -6.54
C ARG A 19 -1.95 6.86 -5.26
N PRO A 20 -2.38 5.58 -5.27
CA PRO A 20 -2.89 4.94 -4.05
C PRO A 20 -1.80 4.80 -2.98
N PHE A 21 -0.56 4.50 -3.38
CA PHE A 21 0.60 4.46 -2.50
C PHE A 21 0.94 5.85 -1.94
N LEU A 22 0.98 6.88 -2.79
CA LEU A 22 1.27 8.26 -2.35
C LEU A 22 0.22 8.77 -1.37
N TRP A 23 -1.07 8.48 -1.59
CA TRP A 23 -2.11 8.83 -0.63
C TRP A 23 -1.93 8.11 0.70
N ALA A 24 -1.64 6.80 0.68
CA ALA A 24 -1.35 6.07 1.92
C ALA A 24 -0.14 6.65 2.67
N TYR A 25 0.90 7.08 1.96
CA TYR A 25 2.04 7.77 2.56
C TYR A 25 1.64 9.12 3.17
N VAL A 26 0.90 9.97 2.45
CA VAL A 26 0.43 11.28 2.94
C VAL A 26 -0.43 11.12 4.20
N PHE A 27 -1.36 10.16 4.21
CA PHE A 27 -2.18 9.91 5.39
C PHE A 27 -1.34 9.38 6.57
N ASN A 28 -0.37 8.51 6.32
CA ASN A 28 0.52 8.02 7.37
C ASN A 28 1.38 9.15 7.94
N ALA A 29 1.95 10.00 7.08
CA ALA A 29 2.70 11.19 7.49
C ALA A 29 1.84 12.16 8.31
N ALA A 30 0.58 12.38 7.93
CA ALA A 30 -0.35 13.22 8.70
C ALA A 30 -0.64 12.64 10.09
N ILE A 31 -0.87 11.34 10.20
CA ILE A 31 -1.09 10.66 11.50
C ILE A 31 0.17 10.74 12.37
N ILE A 32 1.35 10.50 11.79
CA ILE A 32 2.63 10.62 12.51
C ILE A 32 2.84 12.06 12.99
N TRP A 33 2.52 13.06 12.16
CA TRP A 33 2.63 14.46 12.54
C TRP A 33 1.70 14.80 13.72
N LEU A 34 0.45 14.35 13.70
CA LEU A 34 -0.48 14.50 14.82
C LEU A 34 0.00 13.79 16.09
N ALA A 35 0.53 12.56 15.96
CA ALA A 35 1.10 11.81 17.08
C ALA A 35 2.35 12.51 17.66
N THR A 36 3.19 13.06 16.79
CA THR A 36 4.40 13.80 17.17
C THR A 36 4.04 15.10 17.89
N LEU A 37 2.98 15.79 17.46
CA LEU A 37 2.50 16.99 18.14
C LEU A 37 2.02 16.69 19.57
N SER A 38 1.23 15.62 19.75
CA SER A 38 0.79 15.19 21.09
C SER A 38 1.98 14.83 21.98
N LEU A 39 2.93 14.07 21.43
CA LEU A 39 4.15 13.68 22.14
C LEU A 39 5.00 14.92 22.49
N HIS A 40 5.13 15.88 21.58
CA HIS A 40 5.86 17.13 21.82
C HIS A 40 5.27 17.92 22.99
N LEU A 41 3.94 18.05 23.06
CA LEU A 41 3.28 18.73 24.18
C LEU A 41 3.57 18.04 25.52
N GLN A 42 3.53 16.71 25.56
CA GLN A 42 3.86 15.93 26.76
C GLN A 42 5.33 16.05 27.16
N PHE A 43 6.24 16.01 26.19
CA PHE A 43 7.67 16.17 26.44
C PHE A 43 8.01 17.59 26.89
N ALA A 44 7.37 18.62 26.32
CA ALA A 44 7.59 20.01 26.71
C ALA A 44 7.26 20.23 28.19
N ASP A 45 6.18 19.63 28.70
CA ASP A 45 5.81 19.74 30.11
C ASP A 45 6.82 19.07 31.05
N ILE A 46 7.35 17.89 30.68
CA ILE A 46 8.34 17.16 31.49
C ILE A 46 9.72 17.82 31.43
N THR A 47 10.11 18.35 30.27
CA THR A 47 11.45 18.90 30.04
C THR A 47 11.63 20.33 30.52
N ARG A 48 10.56 21.13 30.62
CA ARG A 48 10.62 22.54 31.07
C ARG A 48 11.25 22.74 32.46
N TYR A 49 11.24 21.71 33.32
CA TYR A 49 11.75 21.81 34.70
C TYR A 49 12.80 20.74 35.07
N SER A 50 13.31 19.98 34.09
CA SER A 50 14.19 18.84 34.34
C SER A 50 15.64 19.12 33.94
N LEU A 51 16.58 18.92 34.86
CA LEU A 51 18.03 18.84 34.58
C LEU A 51 18.38 17.80 33.49
N GLY A 52 17.47 16.86 33.21
CA GLY A 52 17.61 15.91 32.10
C GLY A 52 17.51 16.56 30.71
N ALA A 53 16.83 17.69 30.57
CA ALA A 53 16.74 18.41 29.30
C ALA A 53 18.11 18.98 28.89
N GLU A 54 18.89 19.46 29.85
CA GLU A 54 20.25 19.96 29.62
C GLU A 54 21.19 18.84 29.16
N ARG A 55 21.05 17.63 29.72
CA ARG A 55 21.79 16.44 29.25
C ARG A 55 21.43 16.08 27.82
N LEU A 56 20.15 16.04 27.48
CA LEU A 56 19.66 15.78 26.12
C LEU A 56 20.17 16.79 25.09
N ILE A 57 20.35 18.06 25.49
CA ILE A 57 20.92 19.12 24.64
C ILE A 57 22.44 18.97 24.50
N SER A 58 23.14 18.60 25.57
CA SER A 58 24.61 18.50 25.61
C SER A 58 25.18 17.21 24.99
N GLY A 59 24.41 16.12 25.01
CA GLY A 59 24.79 14.83 24.44
C GLY A 59 23.59 13.92 24.40
N PHE A 60 23.26 13.38 23.21
CA PHE A 60 22.15 12.45 23.07
C PHE A 60 22.44 11.17 23.87
N ASP A 61 21.88 11.07 25.07
CA ASP A 61 22.00 9.91 25.95
C ASP A 61 20.79 8.99 25.77
N LEU A 62 21.02 7.85 25.11
CA LEU A 62 20.01 6.81 24.88
C LEU A 62 19.42 6.28 26.20
N GLY A 63 20.20 6.24 27.27
CA GLY A 63 19.75 5.81 28.59
C GLY A 63 18.70 6.76 29.17
N THR A 64 18.95 8.07 29.06
CA THR A 64 17.98 9.11 29.48
C THR A 64 16.70 9.03 28.65
N VAL A 65 16.77 8.82 27.34
CA VAL A 65 15.58 8.65 26.48
C VAL A 65 14.76 7.41 26.88
N LEU A 66 15.44 6.28 27.14
CA LEU A 66 14.80 5.04 27.56
C LEU A 66 14.11 5.21 28.93
N GLU A 67 14.76 5.89 29.88
CA GLU A 67 14.21 6.17 31.21
C GLU A 67 12.99 7.10 31.13
N VAL A 68 13.04 8.16 30.30
CA VAL A 68 11.87 9.03 30.07
C VAL A 68 10.73 8.25 29.45
N SER A 69 11.01 7.37 28.48
CA SER A 69 10.01 6.49 27.86
C SER A 69 9.36 5.54 28.89
N ARG A 70 10.18 4.95 29.77
CA ARG A 70 9.69 4.08 30.85
C ARG A 70 8.88 4.85 31.90
N ARG A 71 9.25 6.09 32.22
CA ARG A 71 8.46 6.95 33.12
C ARG A 71 7.14 7.37 32.49
N MET A 72 7.14 7.63 31.18
CA MET A 72 5.92 7.97 30.44
C MET A 72 4.92 6.81 30.44
N SER A 73 5.38 5.55 30.43
CA SER A 73 4.48 4.39 30.56
C SER A 73 3.93 4.16 31.96
N LEU A 74 4.60 4.70 32.99
CA LEU A 74 4.18 4.64 34.41
C LEU A 74 3.36 5.88 34.86
N GLY A 75 3.22 6.89 34.00
CA GLY A 75 2.51 8.13 34.33
C GLY A 75 1.03 7.94 34.62
N PRO A 76 0.35 8.96 35.20
CA PRO A 76 -1.08 8.90 35.53
C PRO A 76 -1.90 8.39 34.34
N HIS A 77 -2.88 7.53 34.61
CA HIS A 77 -3.63 6.71 33.64
C HIS A 77 -4.24 7.43 32.41
N GLY A 78 -4.18 8.77 32.33
CA GLY A 78 -4.60 9.55 31.16
C GLY A 78 -3.58 9.64 30.01
N THR A 79 -2.28 9.53 30.27
CA THR A 79 -1.26 9.82 29.24
C THR A 79 -1.17 8.70 28.20
N VAL A 80 -1.24 7.44 28.64
CA VAL A 80 -1.18 6.27 27.75
C VAL A 80 -2.43 6.19 26.85
N ALA A 81 -3.60 6.63 27.35
CA ALA A 81 -4.85 6.63 26.59
C ALA A 81 -4.78 7.53 25.34
N SER A 82 -4.11 8.69 25.44
CA SER A 82 -3.95 9.63 24.31
C SER A 82 -3.14 9.04 23.15
N SER A 83 -2.14 8.20 23.46
CA SER A 83 -1.29 7.54 22.46
C SER A 83 -2.05 6.47 21.66
N PHE A 84 -3.11 5.89 22.22
CA PHE A 84 -3.89 4.87 21.53
C PHE A 84 -4.93 5.43 20.56
N VAL A 85 -5.28 6.72 20.62
CA VAL A 85 -6.28 7.34 19.72
C VAL A 85 -5.83 7.32 18.25
N GLY A 86 -4.52 7.34 17.99
CA GLY A 86 -3.98 7.25 16.63
C GLY A 86 -4.24 5.89 15.97
N ILE A 87 -4.34 4.80 16.75
CA ILE A 87 -4.52 3.44 16.24
C ILE A 87 -5.86 3.26 15.52
N PRO A 88 -7.04 3.56 16.10
CA PRO A 88 -8.32 3.38 15.41
C PRO A 88 -8.43 4.27 14.17
N ILE A 89 -7.88 5.50 14.20
CA ILE A 89 -7.84 6.39 13.04
C ILE A 89 -6.99 5.78 11.93
N TYR A 90 -5.79 5.30 12.26
CA TYR A 90 -4.92 4.61 11.32
C TYR A 90 -5.59 3.38 10.71
N VAL A 91 -6.20 2.53 11.54
CA VAL A 91 -6.92 1.33 11.10
C VAL A 91 -8.07 1.70 10.16
N LEU A 92 -8.86 2.72 10.51
CA LEU A 92 -9.97 3.21 9.69
C LEU A 92 -9.48 3.68 8.31
N VAL A 93 -8.46 4.55 8.28
CA VAL A 93 -7.89 5.06 7.02
C VAL A 93 -7.30 3.92 6.19
N PHE A 94 -6.59 2.99 6.82
CA PHE A 94 -6.02 1.83 6.15
C PHE A 94 -7.11 0.93 5.53
N PHE A 95 -8.20 0.69 6.26
CA PHE A 95 -9.33 -0.12 5.79
C PHE A 95 -10.07 0.52 4.62
N LEU A 96 -10.02 1.84 4.48
CA LEU A 96 -10.58 2.55 3.32
C LEU A 96 -9.63 2.51 2.12
N LEU A 97 -8.33 2.73 2.34
CA LEU A 97 -7.37 2.79 1.24
C LEU A 97 -7.07 1.43 0.64
N VAL A 98 -6.85 0.42 1.48
CA VAL A 98 -6.37 -0.89 1.03
C VAL A 98 -7.27 -1.54 -0.02
N PRO A 99 -8.60 -1.70 0.18
CA PRO A 99 -9.46 -2.32 -0.81
C PRO A 99 -9.50 -1.53 -2.13
N GLY A 100 -9.49 -0.20 -2.06
CA GLY A 100 -9.43 0.67 -3.24
C GLY A 100 -8.13 0.47 -4.03
N THR A 101 -7.00 0.28 -3.34
CA THR A 101 -5.71 0.03 -3.98
C THR A 101 -5.66 -1.34 -4.68
N LEU A 102 -6.22 -2.38 -4.04
CA LEU A 102 -6.35 -3.71 -4.62
C LEU A 102 -7.22 -3.66 -5.88
N LEU A 103 -8.31 -2.90 -5.87
CA LEU A 103 -9.14 -2.72 -7.04
C LEU A 103 -8.41 -2.05 -8.21
N THR A 104 -7.62 -1.01 -7.90
CA THR A 104 -6.80 -0.30 -8.89
C THR A 104 -5.84 -1.28 -9.58
N TYR A 105 -5.21 -2.17 -8.82
CA TYR A 105 -4.31 -3.19 -9.36
C TYR A 105 -5.04 -4.30 -10.13
N GLN A 106 -6.24 -4.70 -9.68
CA GLN A 106 -7.04 -5.71 -10.36
C GLN A 106 -7.58 -5.22 -11.70
N THR A 107 -8.03 -3.97 -11.77
CA THR A 107 -8.63 -3.36 -12.97
C THR A 107 -7.61 -2.67 -13.88
N ASN A 108 -6.39 -2.45 -13.40
CA ASN A 108 -5.34 -1.67 -14.07
C ASN A 108 -5.82 -0.25 -14.48
N SER A 109 -6.84 0.29 -13.81
CA SER A 109 -7.42 1.61 -14.09
C SER A 109 -6.94 2.62 -13.06
N SER A 110 -6.65 3.86 -13.48
CA SER A 110 -6.23 4.91 -12.55
C SER A 110 -7.44 5.51 -11.82
N ILE A 111 -7.62 5.20 -10.54
CA ILE A 111 -8.74 5.69 -9.74
C ILE A 111 -8.36 7.00 -9.03
N ARG A 112 -9.29 7.97 -8.97
CA ARG A 112 -9.13 9.21 -8.16
C ARG A 112 -9.26 8.89 -6.66
N LEU A 113 -8.81 9.77 -5.77
CA LEU A 113 -8.93 9.58 -4.32
C LEU A 113 -10.37 9.30 -3.88
N SER A 114 -11.35 10.04 -4.44
CA SER A 114 -12.77 9.82 -4.15
C SER A 114 -13.23 8.41 -4.52
N GLY A 115 -12.80 7.89 -5.67
CA GLY A 115 -13.10 6.53 -6.09
C GLY A 115 -12.42 5.46 -5.23
N LEU A 116 -11.18 5.73 -4.77
CA LEU A 116 -10.47 4.85 -3.83
C LEU A 116 -11.24 4.74 -2.50
N LEU A 117 -11.64 5.88 -1.93
CA LEU A 117 -12.39 5.93 -0.67
C LEU A 117 -13.80 5.33 -0.80
N GLN A 118 -14.50 5.61 -1.90
CA GLN A 118 -15.82 5.03 -2.17
C GLN A 118 -15.74 3.51 -2.29
N GLN A 119 -14.75 2.99 -3.03
CA GLN A 119 -14.54 1.56 -3.12
C GLN A 119 -14.15 0.94 -1.78
N GLY A 120 -13.29 1.64 -1.03
CA GLY A 120 -12.95 1.31 0.35
C GLY A 120 -14.19 1.16 1.22
N LEU A 121 -15.11 2.12 1.16
CA LEU A 121 -16.36 2.13 1.92
C LEU A 121 -17.27 0.95 1.55
N LEU A 122 -17.39 0.62 0.26
CA LEU A 122 -18.20 -0.51 -0.22
C LEU A 122 -17.65 -1.85 0.26
N SER A 123 -16.32 -2.01 0.25
CA SER A 123 -15.64 -3.22 0.71
C SER A 123 -15.35 -3.23 2.21
N PHE A 124 -15.60 -2.13 2.93
CA PHE A 124 -15.20 -1.91 4.32
C PHE A 124 -15.63 -3.05 5.24
N TRP A 125 -16.92 -3.39 5.25
CA TRP A 125 -17.44 -4.44 6.12
C TRP A 125 -16.92 -5.84 5.81
N SER A 126 -16.66 -6.13 4.53
CA SER A 126 -16.02 -7.39 4.14
C SER A 126 -14.60 -7.44 4.68
N PHE A 127 -13.87 -6.33 4.53
CA PHE A 127 -12.50 -6.19 5.01
C PHE A 127 -12.41 -6.34 6.54
N VAL A 128 -13.25 -5.62 7.30
CA VAL A 128 -13.36 -5.72 8.76
C VAL A 128 -13.55 -7.17 9.21
N ARG A 129 -14.47 -7.90 8.58
CA ARG A 129 -14.74 -9.31 8.92
C ARG A 129 -13.54 -10.20 8.68
N ILE A 130 -12.82 -9.99 7.58
CA ILE A 130 -11.61 -10.76 7.25
C ILE A 130 -10.49 -10.42 8.21
N THR A 131 -10.30 -9.14 8.56
CA THR A 131 -9.28 -8.74 9.53
C THR A 131 -9.56 -9.32 10.91
N PHE A 132 -10.82 -9.32 11.35
CA PHE A 132 -11.20 -9.95 12.62
C PHE A 132 -10.94 -11.47 12.58
N PHE A 133 -11.35 -12.14 11.51
CA PHE A 133 -11.09 -13.57 11.32
C PHE A 133 -9.58 -13.89 11.24
N THR A 134 -8.81 -13.02 10.60
CA THR A 134 -7.35 -13.09 10.51
C THR A 134 -6.73 -12.98 11.90
N GLY A 135 -7.12 -11.98 12.69
CA GLY A 135 -6.66 -11.81 14.07
C GLY A 135 -7.02 -13.00 14.95
N LEU A 136 -8.24 -13.52 14.81
CA LEU A 136 -8.73 -14.67 15.58
C LEU A 136 -7.92 -15.95 15.31
N ILE A 137 -7.41 -16.15 14.10
CA ILE A 137 -6.62 -17.34 13.74
C ILE A 137 -5.12 -17.10 13.92
N ALA A 138 -4.60 -15.99 13.39
CA ALA A 138 -3.17 -15.68 13.45
C ALA A 138 -2.73 -15.36 14.88
N GLY A 139 -3.57 -14.72 15.68
CA GLY A 139 -3.27 -14.33 17.06
C GLY A 139 -2.88 -15.52 17.94
N PRO A 140 -3.71 -16.57 18.07
CA PRO A 140 -3.36 -17.77 18.82
C PRO A 140 -2.12 -18.49 18.27
N ILE A 141 -1.99 -18.63 16.95
CA ILE A 141 -0.84 -19.31 16.34
C ILE A 141 0.46 -18.57 16.69
N LEU A 142 0.51 -17.25 16.48
CA LEU A 142 1.67 -16.44 16.79
C LEU A 142 1.90 -16.30 18.30
N GLY A 143 0.85 -16.27 19.10
CA GLY A 143 0.93 -16.22 20.56
C GLY A 143 1.57 -17.48 21.14
N ILE A 144 1.14 -18.67 20.69
CA ILE A 144 1.74 -19.94 21.09
C ILE A 144 3.20 -20.01 20.64
N LEU A 145 3.48 -19.62 19.39
CA LEU A 145 4.84 -19.66 18.85
C LEU A 145 5.78 -18.69 19.56
N GLY A 146 5.30 -17.49 19.90
CA GLY A 146 6.03 -16.49 20.68
C GLY A 146 6.26 -16.93 22.12
N PHE A 147 5.28 -17.59 22.75
CA PHE A 147 5.46 -18.19 24.08
C PHE A 147 6.53 -19.29 24.04
N LEU A 148 6.49 -20.15 23.02
CA LEU A 148 7.46 -21.23 22.84
C LEU A 148 8.86 -20.69 22.58
N GLN A 149 8.98 -19.64 21.76
CA GLN A 149 10.25 -18.94 21.52
C GLN A 149 10.76 -18.30 22.81
N SER A 150 9.91 -17.62 23.59
CA SER A 150 10.31 -17.01 24.86
C SER A 150 10.76 -18.05 25.89
N ALA A 151 10.10 -19.20 25.96
CA ALA A 151 10.50 -20.32 26.81
C ALA A 151 11.84 -20.91 26.36
N TYR A 152 12.02 -21.06 25.04
CA TYR A 152 13.26 -21.54 24.44
C TYR A 152 14.44 -20.60 24.71
N SER A 153 14.27 -19.29 24.54
CA SER A 153 15.32 -18.29 24.82
C SER A 153 15.74 -18.34 26.28
N LYS A 154 14.78 -18.41 27.23
CA LYS A 154 15.08 -18.58 28.66
C LYS A 154 15.86 -19.86 28.96
N GLN A 155 15.55 -20.95 28.25
CA GLN A 155 16.28 -22.20 28.44
C GLN A 155 17.71 -22.12 27.90
N ILE A 156 17.92 -21.47 26.76
CA ILE A 156 19.26 -21.25 26.21
C ILE A 156 20.10 -20.37 27.14
N ASP A 157 19.54 -19.28 27.65
CA ASP A 157 20.25 -18.35 28.54
C ASP A 157 20.78 -19.04 29.80
N ASN A 158 20.08 -20.09 30.26
CA ASN A 158 20.51 -20.89 31.41
C ASN A 158 21.63 -21.89 31.11
N ILE A 159 21.75 -22.35 29.85
CA ILE A 159 22.70 -23.42 29.46
C ILE A 159 23.95 -22.83 28.80
N ILE A 160 23.78 -21.77 28.00
CA ILE A 160 24.81 -21.20 27.13
C ILE A 160 24.83 -19.69 27.34
N THR A 161 26.00 -19.13 27.68
CA THR A 161 26.21 -17.68 27.78
C THR A 161 27.10 -17.16 26.65
N GLY A 162 26.93 -15.89 26.29
CA GLY A 162 27.76 -15.21 25.28
C GLY A 162 27.22 -15.30 23.86
N ALA A 163 28.08 -15.01 22.86
CA ALA A 163 27.70 -14.94 21.44
C ALA A 163 26.86 -16.11 20.87
N PRO A 164 27.10 -17.40 21.23
CA PRO A 164 26.27 -18.49 20.69
C PRO A 164 24.82 -18.45 21.16
N SER A 165 24.53 -17.95 22.37
CA SER A 165 23.15 -17.81 22.87
C SER A 165 22.34 -16.85 21.98
N PHE A 166 22.96 -15.75 21.56
CA PHE A 166 22.36 -14.76 20.67
C PHE A 166 22.02 -15.34 19.30
N VAL A 167 22.90 -16.16 18.71
CA VAL A 167 22.63 -16.78 17.39
C VAL A 167 21.46 -17.76 17.47
N LEU A 168 21.37 -18.53 18.56
CA LEU A 168 20.26 -19.46 18.79
C LEU A 168 18.94 -18.72 19.02
N ASP A 169 18.95 -17.64 19.82
CA ASP A 169 17.78 -16.80 20.02
C ASP A 169 17.30 -16.16 18.70
N MET A 170 18.25 -15.62 17.91
CA MET A 170 17.96 -15.07 16.59
C MET A 170 17.37 -16.13 15.63
N THR A 171 17.81 -17.38 15.73
CA THR A 171 17.27 -18.50 14.95
C THR A 171 15.81 -18.78 15.35
N GLY A 172 15.50 -18.78 16.65
CA GLY A 172 14.13 -18.91 17.15
C GLY A 172 13.23 -17.77 16.63
N ALA A 173 13.70 -16.53 16.75
CA ALA A 173 13.00 -15.36 16.23
C ALA A 173 12.80 -15.40 14.71
N LEU A 174 13.79 -15.90 13.96
CA LEU A 174 13.71 -16.11 12.51
C LEU A 174 12.60 -17.11 12.14
N VAL A 175 12.48 -18.21 12.88
CA VAL A 175 11.40 -19.20 12.66
C VAL A 175 10.03 -18.56 12.91
N VAL A 176 9.87 -17.80 14.00
CA VAL A 176 8.63 -17.07 14.29
C VAL A 176 8.30 -16.10 13.15
N MET A 177 9.30 -15.34 12.68
CA MET A 177 9.14 -14.39 11.58
C MET A 177 8.73 -15.07 10.27
N LEU A 178 9.32 -16.23 9.93
CA LEU A 178 8.95 -17.00 8.75
C LEU A 178 7.48 -17.48 8.81
N VAL A 179 7.05 -18.00 9.96
CA VAL A 179 5.64 -18.41 10.15
C VAL A 179 4.71 -17.20 10.05
N ALA A 180 5.07 -16.06 10.66
CA ALA A 180 4.32 -14.82 10.56
C ALA A 180 4.22 -14.31 9.12
N ALA A 181 5.31 -14.36 8.35
CA ALA A 181 5.34 -13.98 6.94
C ALA A 181 4.45 -14.90 6.09
N PHE A 182 4.46 -16.21 6.37
CA PHE A 182 3.60 -17.17 5.66
C PHE A 182 2.12 -16.91 5.94
N LEU A 183 1.75 -16.72 7.22
CA LEU A 183 0.37 -16.33 7.59
C LEU A 183 -0.01 -15.01 6.93
N ARG A 184 0.88 -14.03 6.92
CA ARG A 184 0.63 -12.72 6.31
C ARG A 184 0.33 -12.84 4.82
N LEU A 185 1.14 -13.58 4.08
CA LEU A 185 0.93 -13.87 2.66
C LEU A 185 -0.42 -14.57 2.42
N TYR A 186 -0.75 -15.57 3.25
CA TYR A 186 -2.03 -16.27 3.12
C TYR A 186 -3.22 -15.32 3.27
N PHE A 187 -3.19 -14.43 4.28
CA PHE A 187 -4.28 -13.48 4.50
C PHE A 187 -4.31 -12.35 3.45
N ASP A 188 -3.17 -11.91 2.95
CA ASP A 188 -3.12 -10.98 1.82
C ASP A 188 -3.79 -11.58 0.57
N LEU A 189 -3.56 -12.87 0.28
CA LEU A 189 -4.28 -13.57 -0.79
C LEU A 189 -5.79 -13.66 -0.52
N VAL A 190 -6.21 -13.94 0.72
CA VAL A 190 -7.62 -13.93 1.10
C VAL A 190 -8.23 -12.55 0.86
N GLU A 191 -7.54 -11.47 1.22
CA GLU A 191 -7.99 -10.09 0.95
C GLU A 191 -8.20 -9.88 -0.56
N ILE A 192 -7.25 -10.24 -1.42
CA ILE A 192 -7.36 -10.11 -2.88
C ILE A 192 -8.58 -10.86 -3.42
N HIS A 193 -8.76 -12.11 -3.00
CA HIS A 193 -9.91 -12.93 -3.39
C HIS A 193 -11.25 -12.35 -2.93
N THR A 194 -11.28 -11.74 -1.74
CA THR A 194 -12.50 -11.15 -1.19
C THR A 194 -12.87 -9.84 -1.89
N VAL A 195 -11.89 -9.03 -2.28
CA VAL A 195 -12.12 -7.83 -3.09
C VAL A 195 -12.62 -8.25 -4.47
N ALA A 196 -12.02 -9.27 -5.10
CA ALA A 196 -12.48 -9.79 -6.38
C ALA A 196 -13.93 -10.33 -6.31
N GLN A 197 -14.27 -11.07 -5.26
CA GLN A 197 -15.64 -11.57 -5.05
C GLN A 197 -16.63 -10.44 -4.74
N SER A 198 -16.19 -9.35 -4.09
CA SER A 198 -17.07 -8.21 -3.84
C SER A 198 -17.56 -7.53 -5.13
N GLN A 199 -16.87 -7.75 -6.25
CA GLN A 199 -17.29 -7.27 -7.57
C GLN A 199 -18.27 -8.21 -8.27
N THR A 200 -18.41 -9.46 -7.83
CA THR A 200 -19.32 -10.41 -8.48
C THR A 200 -20.74 -10.21 -7.93
N LEU A 201 -21.61 -9.70 -8.80
CA LEU A 201 -23.05 -9.63 -8.54
C LEU A 201 -23.63 -11.05 -8.63
N MET A 202 -24.34 -11.45 -7.59
CA MET A 202 -25.15 -12.67 -7.63
C MET A 202 -26.37 -12.46 -8.55
N ALA A 203 -27.04 -13.55 -8.92
CA ALA A 203 -28.27 -13.51 -9.72
C ALA A 203 -29.40 -12.64 -9.12
N ASN A 204 -29.34 -12.37 -7.81
CA ASN A 204 -30.26 -11.49 -7.09
C ASN A 204 -29.87 -10.00 -7.14
N GLY A 205 -28.85 -9.63 -7.93
CA GLY A 205 -28.33 -8.26 -8.04
C GLY A 205 -27.56 -7.76 -6.81
N LYS A 206 -27.38 -8.58 -5.77
CA LYS A 206 -26.61 -8.22 -4.56
C LYS A 206 -25.17 -8.74 -4.66
N PRO A 207 -24.18 -8.00 -4.14
CA PRO A 207 -22.79 -8.46 -4.09
C PRO A 207 -22.66 -9.66 -3.14
N ASP A 208 -21.89 -10.69 -3.55
CA ASP A 208 -21.67 -11.87 -2.71
C ASP A 208 -20.75 -11.52 -1.53
N ARG A 209 -21.29 -11.51 -0.30
CA ARG A 209 -20.56 -11.18 0.94
C ARG A 209 -20.07 -12.40 1.73
N ARG A 210 -20.11 -13.61 1.15
CA ARG A 210 -19.79 -14.85 1.85
C ARG A 210 -18.28 -15.12 1.93
N VAL A 211 -17.64 -14.62 2.99
CA VAL A 211 -16.19 -14.78 3.27
C VAL A 211 -15.73 -16.24 3.29
N ARG A 212 -16.54 -17.19 3.78
CA ARG A 212 -16.14 -18.62 3.86
C ARG A 212 -15.79 -19.23 2.50
N LYS A 213 -16.37 -18.72 1.42
CA LYS A 213 -16.13 -19.23 0.07
C LYS A 213 -14.77 -18.78 -0.50
N THR A 214 -14.10 -17.77 0.08
CA THR A 214 -12.79 -17.29 -0.42
C THR A 214 -11.60 -18.06 0.13
N LEU A 215 -11.70 -18.65 1.33
CA LEU A 215 -10.59 -19.37 1.96
C LEU A 215 -10.13 -20.58 1.14
N GLY A 216 -11.08 -21.34 0.59
CA GLY A 216 -10.80 -22.54 -0.19
C GLY A 216 -10.02 -22.24 -1.47
N PRO A 217 -10.50 -21.33 -2.34
CA PRO A 217 -9.77 -20.86 -3.50
C PRO A 217 -8.41 -20.26 -3.16
N ALA A 218 -8.31 -19.43 -2.12
CA ALA A 218 -7.04 -18.84 -1.70
C ALA A 218 -6.01 -19.92 -1.30
N ARG A 219 -6.44 -20.93 -0.53
CA ARG A 219 -5.59 -22.08 -0.16
C ARG A 219 -5.16 -22.89 -1.38
N ARG A 220 -6.05 -23.12 -2.36
CA ARG A 220 -5.73 -23.84 -3.60
C ARG A 220 -4.73 -23.07 -4.47
N THR A 221 -4.91 -21.75 -4.60
CA THR A 221 -3.97 -20.87 -5.31
C THR A 221 -2.59 -20.93 -4.66
N LEU A 222 -2.54 -20.76 -3.33
CA LEU A 222 -1.31 -20.82 -2.57
C LEU A 222 -0.61 -22.19 -2.77
N GLY A 223 -1.34 -23.30 -2.66
CA GLY A 223 -0.79 -24.66 -2.76
C GLY A 223 -0.11 -25.03 -4.09
N ARG A 224 -0.52 -24.45 -5.22
CA ARG A 224 0.03 -24.82 -6.54
C ARG A 224 1.40 -24.21 -6.84
N ARG A 225 1.70 -23.04 -6.26
CA ARG A 225 2.96 -22.29 -6.45
C ARG A 225 3.36 -21.58 -5.17
N THR A 226 3.34 -22.30 -4.05
CA THR A 226 3.65 -21.79 -2.71
C THR A 226 5.04 -21.18 -2.67
N LEU A 227 6.06 -21.97 -3.03
CA LEU A 227 7.46 -21.61 -2.81
C LEU A 227 7.86 -20.34 -3.57
N PRO A 228 7.63 -20.19 -4.89
CA PRO A 228 8.03 -18.97 -5.60
C PRO A 228 7.31 -17.70 -5.12
N THR A 229 6.02 -17.83 -4.79
CA THR A 229 5.21 -16.71 -4.27
C THR A 229 5.68 -16.31 -2.88
N TYR A 230 5.96 -17.29 -2.03
CA TYR A 230 6.48 -17.08 -0.69
C TYR A 230 7.89 -16.47 -0.70
N LEU A 231 8.81 -16.96 -1.54
CA LEU A 231 10.14 -16.38 -1.67
C LEU A 231 10.09 -14.95 -2.21
N THR A 232 9.21 -14.67 -3.18
CA THR A 232 8.96 -13.30 -3.67
C THR A 232 8.49 -12.37 -2.55
N PHE A 233 7.52 -12.84 -1.75
CA PHE A 233 6.99 -12.11 -0.61
C PHE A 233 8.05 -11.86 0.46
N LEU A 234 8.82 -12.89 0.82
CA LEU A 234 9.89 -12.84 1.81
C LEU A 234 10.98 -11.87 1.36
N LEU A 235 11.43 -11.96 0.10
CA LEU A 235 12.42 -11.05 -0.48
C LEU A 235 11.99 -9.59 -0.36
N LEU A 236 10.75 -9.26 -0.74
CA LEU A 236 10.23 -7.89 -0.62
C LEU A 236 10.05 -7.45 0.84
N THR A 237 9.71 -8.37 1.75
CA THR A 237 9.58 -8.08 3.18
C THR A 237 10.95 -7.74 3.77
N LEU A 238 11.95 -8.56 3.45
CA LEU A 238 13.32 -8.35 3.86
C LEU A 238 13.88 -7.05 3.27
N LEU A 239 13.59 -6.76 2.00
CA LEU A 239 13.99 -5.51 1.35
C LEU A 239 13.41 -4.28 2.08
N GLY A 240 12.13 -4.30 2.43
CA GLY A 240 11.50 -3.25 3.23
C GLY A 240 12.12 -3.12 4.63
N ALA A 241 12.38 -4.23 5.31
CA ALA A 241 13.00 -4.25 6.63
C ALA A 241 14.45 -3.71 6.61
N VAL A 242 15.25 -4.12 5.62
CA VAL A 242 16.62 -3.63 5.40
C VAL A 242 16.60 -2.13 5.13
N ALA A 243 15.68 -1.64 4.30
CA ALA A 243 15.54 -0.21 4.03
C ALA A 243 15.27 0.60 5.32
N VAL A 244 14.34 0.14 6.16
CA VAL A 244 14.04 0.78 7.46
C VAL A 244 15.22 0.69 8.41
N TYR A 245 15.88 -0.47 8.49
CA TYR A 245 17.06 -0.66 9.33
C TYR A 245 18.18 0.31 8.94
N LEU A 246 18.50 0.41 7.65
CA LEU A 246 19.54 1.33 7.15
C LEU A 246 19.18 2.80 7.40
N CYS A 247 17.92 3.19 7.18
CA CYS A 247 17.46 4.56 7.47
C CYS A 247 17.54 4.88 8.96
N THR A 248 17.11 3.95 9.81
CA THR A 248 17.14 4.10 11.28
C THR A 248 18.56 4.13 11.80
N PHE A 249 19.44 3.24 11.33
CA PHE A 249 20.84 3.21 11.70
C PHE A 249 21.57 4.48 11.26
N SER A 250 21.30 4.96 10.04
CA SER A 250 21.83 6.23 9.55
C SER A 250 21.32 7.41 10.40
N ALA A 251 20.02 7.43 10.72
CA ALA A 251 19.44 8.41 11.61
C ALA A 251 20.14 8.41 12.97
N LEU A 252 20.31 7.25 13.61
CA LEU A 252 21.02 7.09 14.89
C LEU A 252 22.47 7.61 14.86
N ARG A 253 23.19 7.42 13.75
CA ARG A 253 24.54 8.00 13.59
C ARG A 253 24.52 9.53 13.48
N HIS A 254 23.46 10.10 12.90
CA HIS A 254 23.30 11.55 12.77
C HIS A 254 22.75 12.23 14.04
N LEU A 255 22.21 11.47 15.00
CA LEU A 255 21.74 12.02 16.27
C LEU A 255 22.84 12.73 17.09
N ALA A 256 24.11 12.42 16.84
CA ALA A 256 25.24 13.14 17.46
C ALA A 256 25.36 14.59 16.97
N GLN A 257 24.71 14.95 15.86
CA GLN A 257 24.67 16.31 15.35
C GLN A 257 23.33 16.96 15.70
N PRO A 258 23.28 18.26 16.04
CA PRO A 258 22.03 18.98 16.36
C PRO A 258 21.12 19.21 15.13
N ARG A 259 21.24 18.38 14.10
CA ARG A 259 20.49 18.47 12.85
C ARG A 259 19.26 17.55 12.93
N VAL A 260 18.17 18.07 13.50
CA VAL A 260 16.90 17.34 13.63
C VAL A 260 16.28 17.01 12.26
N TRP A 261 16.45 17.91 11.29
CA TRP A 261 15.79 17.80 9.98
C TRP A 261 16.25 16.61 9.12
N PRO A 262 17.58 16.35 8.94
CA PRO A 262 18.04 15.15 8.25
C PRO A 262 17.55 13.84 8.90
N THR A 263 17.54 13.76 10.23
CA THR A 263 17.05 12.59 10.97
C THR A 263 15.56 12.34 10.70
N PHE A 264 14.77 13.41 10.70
CA PHE A 264 13.34 13.35 10.34
C PHE A 264 13.15 12.87 8.90
N LEU A 265 13.88 13.45 7.93
CA LEU A 265 13.81 13.06 6.53
C LEU A 265 14.22 11.59 6.31
N LEU A 266 15.25 11.10 7.01
CA LEU A 266 15.65 9.69 6.99
C LEU A 266 14.55 8.77 7.53
N GLY A 267 13.89 9.16 8.62
CA GLY A 267 12.73 8.44 9.15
C GLY A 267 11.58 8.38 8.14
N GLN A 268 11.25 9.51 7.51
CA GLN A 268 10.21 9.58 6.48
C GLN A 268 10.57 8.74 5.23
N LEU A 269 11.84 8.77 4.80
CA LEU A 269 12.33 7.94 3.70
C LEU A 269 12.24 6.45 4.03
N GLY A 270 12.64 6.04 5.23
CA GLY A 270 12.52 4.66 5.68
C GLY A 270 11.07 4.17 5.65
N LEU A 271 10.14 5.00 6.14
CA LEU A 271 8.71 4.69 6.11
C LEU A 271 8.13 4.67 4.70
N PHE A 272 8.56 5.60 3.84
CA PHE A 272 8.19 5.62 2.42
C PHE A 272 8.62 4.33 1.72
N LEU A 273 9.87 3.89 1.92
CA LEU A 273 10.41 2.65 1.34
C LEU A 273 9.70 1.40 1.88
N LEU A 274 9.35 1.37 3.16
CA LEU A 274 8.57 0.30 3.76
C LEU A 274 7.17 0.22 3.13
N LEU A 275 6.48 1.35 2.98
CA LEU A 275 5.18 1.40 2.32
C LEU A 275 5.30 1.01 0.84
N PHE A 276 6.31 1.51 0.14
CA PHE A 276 6.52 1.22 -1.27
C PHE A 276 6.70 -0.29 -1.49
N THR A 277 7.58 -0.94 -0.73
CA THR A 277 7.79 -2.38 -0.80
C THR A 277 6.51 -3.15 -0.46
N ARG A 278 5.70 -2.65 0.49
CA ARG A 278 4.40 -3.24 0.84
C ARG A 278 3.37 -3.15 -0.30
N PHE A 279 3.29 -2.02 -1.00
CA PHE A 279 2.42 -1.87 -2.17
C PHE A 279 2.90 -2.71 -3.35
N TRP A 280 4.22 -2.81 -3.53
CA TRP A 280 4.84 -3.68 -4.51
C TRP A 280 4.51 -5.16 -4.26
N GLN A 281 4.57 -5.62 -3.01
CA GLN A 281 4.12 -6.97 -2.63
C GLN A 281 2.70 -7.24 -3.08
N ARG A 282 1.77 -6.35 -2.73
CA ARG A 282 0.35 -6.52 -3.10
C ARG A 282 0.12 -6.51 -4.61
N ALA A 283 0.85 -5.68 -5.34
CA ALA A 283 0.82 -5.68 -6.80
C ALA A 283 1.32 -7.02 -7.38
N ALA A 284 2.44 -7.55 -6.84
CA ALA A 284 2.99 -8.84 -7.27
C ALA A 284 2.04 -10.01 -6.98
N GLU A 285 1.38 -10.01 -5.82
CA GLU A 285 0.34 -10.98 -5.44
C GLU A 285 -0.89 -10.88 -6.35
N THR A 286 -1.32 -9.66 -6.69
CA THR A 286 -2.44 -9.43 -7.61
C THR A 286 -2.13 -9.97 -9.01
N VAL A 287 -0.92 -9.73 -9.51
CA VAL A 287 -0.44 -10.30 -10.78
C VAL A 287 -0.40 -11.82 -10.71
N HIS A 288 0.07 -12.40 -9.59
CA HIS A 288 0.05 -13.84 -9.40
C HIS A 288 -1.39 -14.40 -9.42
N TYR A 289 -2.31 -13.74 -8.71
CA TYR A 289 -3.72 -14.09 -8.71
C TYR A 289 -4.35 -14.06 -10.11
N GLN A 290 -4.10 -12.98 -10.88
CA GLN A 290 -4.60 -12.83 -12.26
C GLN A 290 -4.06 -13.91 -13.20
N ASN A 291 -2.81 -14.35 -13.01
CA ASN A 291 -2.24 -15.43 -13.82
C ASN A 291 -2.90 -16.79 -13.53
N VAL A 292 -3.40 -17.02 -12.32
CA VAL A 292 -4.08 -18.27 -11.92
C VAL A 292 -5.58 -18.22 -12.21
N ASN A 293 -6.19 -17.05 -12.02
CA ASN A 293 -7.62 -16.81 -12.24
C ASN A 293 -7.75 -15.59 -13.15
N PRO A 294 -7.77 -15.76 -14.50
CA PRO A 294 -7.95 -14.65 -15.40
C PRO A 294 -9.31 -14.02 -15.11
N ILE A 295 -9.29 -12.82 -14.54
CA ILE A 295 -10.49 -12.06 -14.25
C ILE A 295 -11.10 -11.71 -15.61
N ILE A 296 -12.32 -12.20 -15.86
CA ILE A 296 -13.13 -11.68 -16.95
C ILE A 296 -13.37 -10.21 -16.61
N GLN A 297 -12.65 -9.31 -17.26
CA GLN A 297 -12.78 -7.87 -17.07
C GLN A 297 -14.24 -7.50 -17.32
N ARG A 298 -15.02 -7.35 -16.25
CA ARG A 298 -16.38 -6.84 -16.36
C ARG A 298 -16.28 -5.32 -16.40
N ALA A 299 -16.96 -4.71 -17.37
CA ALA A 299 -17.05 -3.26 -17.46
C ALA A 299 -17.40 -2.68 -16.08
N PRO A 300 -16.73 -1.60 -15.65
CA PRO A 300 -17.02 -0.99 -14.35
C PRO A 300 -18.52 -0.71 -14.25
N ILE A 301 -19.15 -1.17 -13.17
CA ILE A 301 -20.59 -0.96 -12.90
C ILE A 301 -20.94 0.53 -12.92
N PHE A 302 -19.95 1.38 -12.64
CA PHE A 302 -20.01 2.83 -12.78
C PHE A 302 -19.39 3.25 -14.11
N ALA A 303 -20.04 2.92 -15.22
CA ALA A 303 -20.00 3.87 -16.32
C ALA A 303 -20.57 5.18 -15.73
N PRO A 304 -19.94 6.35 -15.96
CA PRO A 304 -20.57 7.62 -15.61
C PRO A 304 -22.01 7.55 -16.17
N PRO A 305 -23.03 8.05 -15.42
CA PRO A 305 -24.39 8.07 -15.94
C PRO A 305 -24.25 8.62 -17.35
N ILE A 306 -24.56 7.78 -18.36
CA ILE A 306 -24.47 8.18 -19.76
C ILE A 306 -25.15 9.52 -19.75
N SER A 307 -24.41 10.62 -20.01
CA SER A 307 -24.99 11.94 -20.13
C SER A 307 -26.17 11.67 -21.03
N ARG A 308 -27.39 11.72 -20.46
CA ARG A 308 -28.61 11.39 -21.18
C ARG A 308 -28.43 12.19 -22.44
N ALA A 309 -28.16 11.50 -23.56
CA ALA A 309 -27.93 12.20 -24.80
C ALA A 309 -29.14 13.09 -24.89
N ASN A 310 -28.94 14.42 -24.90
CA ASN A 310 -30.03 15.36 -25.00
C ASN A 310 -30.94 14.76 -26.06
N PRO A 311 -32.21 14.44 -25.72
CA PRO A 311 -33.06 13.67 -26.61
C PRO A 311 -32.91 14.33 -27.96
N VAL A 312 -32.31 13.59 -28.91
CA VAL A 312 -32.10 14.12 -30.26
C VAL A 312 -33.49 14.59 -30.63
N PRO A 313 -33.69 15.91 -30.88
CA PRO A 313 -35.01 16.41 -31.17
C PRO A 313 -35.54 15.53 -32.30
N PRO A 314 -36.78 15.01 -32.16
CA PRO A 314 -37.32 14.10 -33.15
C PRO A 314 -37.09 14.73 -34.53
N PRO A 315 -36.61 13.96 -35.52
CA PRO A 315 -36.43 14.48 -36.86
C PRO A 315 -37.74 15.17 -37.27
N PRO A 316 -37.67 16.32 -37.96
CA PRO A 316 -38.86 17.01 -38.44
C PRO A 316 -39.76 15.99 -39.12
N LEU A 317 -41.01 15.91 -38.65
CA LEU A 317 -42.03 15.06 -39.26
C LEU A 317 -42.11 15.44 -40.75
N GLU A 318 -41.48 14.65 -41.61
CA GLU A 318 -41.80 14.68 -43.03
C GLU A 318 -43.28 14.31 -43.15
N PRO A 319 -44.10 15.09 -43.88
CA PRO A 319 -45.51 14.81 -44.08
C PRO A 319 -45.68 13.40 -44.66
N GLN A 320 -46.16 12.48 -43.84
CA GLN A 320 -46.64 11.19 -44.31
C GLN A 320 -47.82 11.44 -45.24
N MET A 321 -47.59 11.36 -46.55
CA MET A 321 -48.66 11.13 -47.52
C MET A 321 -49.28 9.78 -47.20
N THR A 322 -50.51 9.82 -46.71
CA THR A 322 -51.41 8.67 -46.55
C THR A 322 -51.63 7.96 -47.90
N PRO A 323 -51.29 6.68 -48.05
CA PRO A 323 -51.88 5.83 -49.06
C PRO A 323 -52.99 5.01 -48.40
N THR A 324 -54.21 5.41 -48.72
CA THR A 324 -55.41 4.60 -48.96
C THR A 324 -55.42 3.15 -48.48
N THR A 325 -56.37 2.90 -47.58
CA THR A 325 -56.85 1.60 -47.11
C THR A 325 -57.30 0.70 -48.27
N HIS A 326 -56.76 -0.50 -48.39
CA HIS A 326 -57.42 -1.60 -49.09
C HIS A 326 -57.45 -2.84 -48.19
N TYR A 327 -58.68 -3.21 -47.82
CA TYR A 327 -59.04 -4.52 -47.26
C TYR A 327 -58.82 -5.61 -48.31
N ALA A 328 -58.15 -6.71 -47.94
CA ALA A 328 -58.44 -8.04 -48.53
C ALA A 328 -57.86 -9.18 -47.68
N SER A 329 -58.78 -10.03 -47.25
CA SER A 329 -58.71 -11.49 -47.09
C SER A 329 -57.64 -12.17 -46.24
N ALA A 330 -58.17 -12.87 -45.23
CA ALA A 330 -57.58 -14.01 -44.56
C ALA A 330 -57.27 -15.17 -45.53
N ILE A 331 -56.09 -15.76 -45.38
CA ILE A 331 -55.75 -17.13 -45.82
C ILE A 331 -54.97 -17.78 -44.66
N PRO A 332 -55.34 -19.00 -44.20
CA PRO A 332 -54.57 -19.77 -43.23
C PRO A 332 -53.64 -20.81 -43.89
N LEU A 333 -52.56 -21.17 -43.16
CA LEU A 333 -51.60 -22.29 -43.33
C LEU A 333 -50.51 -22.15 -44.42
N PRO A 334 -49.33 -22.84 -44.32
CA PRO A 334 -48.83 -23.75 -43.28
C PRO A 334 -47.40 -23.46 -42.75
N ASP A 335 -46.99 -24.20 -41.71
CA ASP A 335 -45.61 -24.32 -41.21
C ASP A 335 -44.60 -24.60 -42.34
N PRO A 336 -43.39 -24.04 -42.24
CA PRO A 336 -42.19 -24.68 -42.75
C PRO A 336 -41.20 -25.00 -41.62
N LEU A 337 -40.81 -26.28 -41.61
CA LEU A 337 -39.61 -26.81 -40.99
C LEU A 337 -38.37 -25.95 -41.25
N HIS A 338 -37.49 -25.95 -40.24
CA HIS A 338 -36.03 -25.85 -40.30
C HIS A 338 -35.37 -24.92 -41.33
N ASP A 339 -34.65 -23.92 -40.81
CA ASP A 339 -33.32 -23.58 -41.34
C ASP A 339 -32.37 -23.12 -40.21
N PRO A 340 -31.17 -23.73 -40.06
CA PRO A 340 -30.14 -23.29 -39.15
C PRO A 340 -29.11 -22.45 -39.91
N LEU A 341 -29.36 -21.15 -40.06
CA LEU A 341 -28.34 -20.21 -40.54
C LEU A 341 -28.30 -18.99 -39.63
N SER A 342 -27.45 -19.10 -38.61
CA SER A 342 -26.97 -17.96 -37.85
C SER A 342 -26.35 -16.93 -38.82
N PRO A 343 -26.78 -15.66 -38.79
CA PRO A 343 -26.16 -14.64 -39.62
C PRO A 343 -24.70 -14.45 -39.18
N VAL A 344 -23.79 -14.64 -40.12
CA VAL A 344 -22.39 -14.24 -40.00
C VAL A 344 -22.38 -12.72 -39.85
N LEU A 345 -22.12 -12.25 -38.64
CA LEU A 345 -21.86 -10.83 -38.37
C LEU A 345 -20.62 -10.41 -39.17
N PRO A 346 -20.69 -9.34 -39.98
CA PRO A 346 -19.51 -8.76 -40.59
C PRO A 346 -18.56 -8.30 -39.47
N GLY A 347 -17.31 -8.75 -39.55
CA GLY A 347 -16.28 -8.37 -38.59
C GLY A 347 -16.07 -6.86 -38.59
N PRO A 348 -15.69 -6.27 -37.44
CA PRO A 348 -15.39 -4.85 -37.36
C PRO A 348 -14.25 -4.51 -38.31
N ASP A 349 -14.48 -3.52 -39.17
CA ASP A 349 -13.45 -2.96 -40.04
C ASP A 349 -12.21 -2.56 -39.21
N PRO A 350 -10.99 -2.81 -39.72
CA PRO A 350 -9.77 -2.38 -39.05
C PRO A 350 -9.76 -0.85 -38.96
N ASP A 351 -9.70 -0.34 -37.73
CA ASP A 351 -9.56 1.09 -37.46
C ASP A 351 -8.41 1.69 -38.30
N PRO A 352 -8.65 2.79 -39.03
CA PRO A 352 -7.61 3.47 -39.77
C PRO A 352 -6.53 3.96 -38.81
N PHE A 353 -5.28 3.66 -39.14
CA PHE A 353 -4.11 4.09 -38.38
C PHE A 353 -4.16 5.61 -38.10
N PRO A 354 -3.87 6.04 -36.86
CA PRO A 354 -3.83 7.46 -36.54
C PRO A 354 -2.78 8.16 -37.40
N GLN A 355 -3.22 9.15 -38.19
CA GLN A 355 -2.32 10.02 -38.92
C GLN A 355 -1.46 10.81 -37.93
N PRO A 356 -0.15 10.97 -38.18
CA PRO A 356 0.73 11.78 -37.35
C PRO A 356 0.32 13.26 -37.45
N ASP A 357 0.11 13.87 -36.29
CA ASP A 357 -0.15 15.30 -36.12
C ASP A 357 0.99 16.13 -36.74
N PRO A 358 0.74 16.98 -37.75
CA PRO A 358 1.79 17.77 -38.42
C PRO A 358 2.16 19.07 -37.66
N GLY A 359 1.88 19.16 -36.36
CA GLY A 359 1.87 20.43 -35.61
C GLY A 359 2.78 20.54 -34.39
N LEU A 360 3.89 19.78 -34.32
CA LEU A 360 4.88 20.00 -33.25
C LEU A 360 5.87 21.09 -33.65
N ASP A 361 5.73 22.24 -33.01
CA ASP A 361 6.68 23.35 -33.08
C ASP A 361 8.11 22.88 -32.77
N PRO A 362 9.13 23.36 -33.52
CA PRO A 362 10.51 23.02 -33.28
C PRO A 362 10.94 23.44 -31.87
N VAL A 363 11.50 22.48 -31.13
CA VAL A 363 12.07 22.66 -29.80
C VAL A 363 13.08 23.83 -29.85
N PRO A 364 12.93 24.86 -28.99
CA PRO A 364 13.90 25.95 -28.90
C PRO A 364 15.28 25.40 -28.59
N ASN A 365 16.27 25.87 -29.35
CA ASN A 365 17.68 25.53 -29.21
C ASN A 365 18.12 25.73 -27.74
N PRO A 366 18.74 24.75 -27.08
CA PRO A 366 19.16 24.91 -25.68
C PRO A 366 20.16 26.06 -25.56
N GLU A 367 19.89 26.96 -24.61
CA GLU A 367 20.80 28.08 -24.29
C GLU A 367 22.18 27.54 -23.89
N PRO A 368 23.27 28.25 -24.26
CA PRO A 368 24.62 27.86 -23.92
C PRO A 368 24.83 27.87 -22.39
N ILE A 369 25.46 26.80 -21.91
CA ILE A 369 25.83 26.59 -20.50
C ILE A 369 26.66 27.78 -20.01
N SER A 370 26.14 28.50 -19.02
CA SER A 370 26.87 29.56 -18.32
C SER A 370 28.16 29.00 -17.72
N PRO A 371 29.32 29.67 -17.88
CA PRO A 371 30.58 29.18 -17.35
C PRO A 371 30.51 29.07 -15.82
N SER A 372 30.76 27.86 -15.32
CA SER A 372 30.86 27.55 -13.90
C SER A 372 31.93 28.42 -13.23
N LEU A 373 31.54 29.15 -12.18
CA LEU A 373 32.46 29.87 -11.29
C LEU A 373 33.46 28.89 -10.66
N THR A 374 34.65 28.79 -11.25
CA THR A 374 35.82 28.14 -10.67
C THR A 374 36.69 29.18 -9.98
N SER A 375 36.29 29.62 -8.81
CA SER A 375 37.21 30.21 -7.83
C SER A 375 36.59 30.16 -6.43
N PRO A 376 37.10 29.32 -5.52
CA PRO A 376 36.72 29.42 -4.12
C PRO A 376 37.23 30.75 -3.56
N ASP A 377 36.33 31.50 -2.95
CA ASP A 377 36.62 32.76 -2.26
C ASP A 377 37.54 32.47 -1.05
N PRO A 378 38.80 32.95 -1.05
CA PRO A 378 39.76 32.64 0.02
C PRO A 378 39.56 33.49 1.28
N GLY A 379 38.47 34.24 1.41
CA GLY A 379 38.36 35.33 2.38
C GLY A 379 37.58 35.08 3.68
N VAL A 380 37.04 33.89 3.96
CA VAL A 380 36.10 33.74 5.09
C VAL A 380 36.48 32.57 6.00
N PHE A 381 36.73 32.90 7.27
CA PHE A 381 36.95 32.03 8.45
C PHE A 381 38.41 31.66 8.80
N HIS A 382 39.22 32.65 9.17
CA HIS A 382 40.24 32.44 10.21
C HIS A 382 39.57 32.65 11.57
N HIS A 383 39.27 31.56 12.29
CA HIS A 383 38.97 31.62 13.71
C HIS A 383 40.29 31.59 14.47
N ASP A 384 40.66 32.74 15.03
CA ASP A 384 41.79 32.85 15.96
C ASP A 384 41.55 31.93 17.16
N VAL A 385 42.46 30.98 17.36
CA VAL A 385 42.51 30.12 18.55
C VAL A 385 43.12 30.96 19.67
N PRO A 386 42.41 31.22 20.79
CA PRO A 386 42.98 31.97 21.89
C PRO A 386 44.11 31.16 22.55
N PRO A 387 45.22 31.82 22.97
CA PRO A 387 46.36 31.14 23.55
C PRO A 387 45.98 30.48 24.88
N LYS A 388 46.38 29.21 25.00
CA LYS A 388 46.28 28.38 26.20
C LYS A 388 47.08 29.05 27.32
N LYS A 389 46.40 29.55 28.36
CA LYS A 389 47.06 30.02 29.57
C LYS A 389 47.55 28.81 30.34
N ASP A 390 48.86 28.62 30.37
CA ASP A 390 49.52 27.69 31.27
C ASP A 390 49.35 28.22 32.71
N LEU A 391 48.48 27.55 33.46
CA LEU A 391 48.33 27.74 34.90
C LEU A 391 49.45 26.95 35.60
N LEU A 392 50.56 27.63 35.86
CA LEU A 392 51.49 27.28 36.92
C LEU A 392 51.21 28.21 38.11
N ASN A 393 50.62 27.64 39.16
CA ASN A 393 50.90 27.92 40.58
C ASN A 393 50.14 26.92 41.45
#